data_AF-A0A2M8WSC7-F1
#
_entry.id   AF-A0A2M8WSC7-F1
#
_cell.length_a   1.000
_cell.length_b   1.000
_cell.length_c   1.000
_cell.angle_alpha   90.00
_cell.angle_beta   90.00
_cell.angle_gamma   90.00
#
_symmetry.space_group_name_H-M   'P 1'
#
loop_
_entity.id
_entity.type
_entity.pdbx_description
1 polymer ?
#
loop_
_entity_poly.entity_id
_entity_poly.type
_entity_poly.pdbx_seq_one_letter_code
_entity_poly.pdbx_strand_id
1 'polypeptide(L)'
;MSDWDDGSPAKDQRPSVGRLLEQVTENISRVVRTEIALIKAELTAKITAAAIGIGLFVVAALLAFFVLVYLIFAGYLGLAHAFPDWLAALLTAVGLLVIIAVLALVGKKSLDRSTPPISPETKERLKKDVSAIKEGATS
;
A
#
# COMPACT_ATOMS: atom_id res chain seq x y z
N MET A 1 37.96 76.11 -28.72
CA MET A 1 37.43 75.57 -29.99
C MET A 1 37.93 74.12 -30.06
N SER A 2 37.19 73.05 -29.82
CA SER A 2 35.78 72.73 -29.53
C SER A 2 35.86 71.37 -28.80
N ASP A 3 35.52 71.30 -27.52
CA ASP A 3 34.28 70.66 -27.04
C ASP A 3 33.79 69.50 -27.90
N TRP A 4 34.08 68.28 -27.43
CA TRP A 4 33.42 67.03 -27.83
C TRP A 4 33.39 66.12 -26.60
N ASP A 5 32.58 66.52 -25.61
CA ASP A 5 31.91 65.56 -24.73
C ASP A 5 31.01 64.69 -25.62
N ASP A 6 31.45 63.47 -25.93
CA ASP A 6 30.59 62.46 -26.52
C ASP A 6 29.68 61.90 -25.42
N GLY A 7 28.57 62.60 -25.21
CA GLY A 7 27.42 62.11 -24.46
C GLY A 7 26.84 60.84 -25.10
N SER A 8 27.58 59.73 -25.01
CA SER A 8 27.06 58.40 -25.25
C SER A 8 26.06 58.14 -24.13
N PRO A 9 24.75 58.01 -24.43
CA PRO A 9 23.81 57.65 -23.39
C PRO A 9 24.24 56.26 -22.91
N ALA A 10 24.75 56.19 -21.68
CA ALA A 10 24.83 54.94 -20.96
C ALA A 10 23.40 54.39 -20.99
N LYS A 11 23.14 53.45 -21.91
CA LYS A 11 21.85 52.77 -21.99
C LYS A 11 21.61 52.27 -20.58
N ASP A 12 20.66 52.90 -19.91
CA ASP A 12 20.14 52.50 -18.63
C ASP A 12 19.80 51.02 -18.75
N GLN A 13 20.73 50.15 -18.33
CA GLN A 13 20.50 48.71 -18.20
C GLN A 13 19.66 48.44 -16.94
N ARG A 14 18.67 49.31 -16.68
CA ARG A 14 17.56 48.96 -15.82
C ARG A 14 17.00 47.68 -16.42
N PRO A 15 16.96 46.56 -15.66
CA PRO A 15 16.35 45.34 -16.14
C PRO A 15 14.98 45.71 -16.67
N SER A 16 14.74 45.49 -17.97
CA SER A 16 13.42 45.74 -18.53
C SER A 16 12.43 44.89 -17.74
N VAL A 17 11.23 45.41 -17.51
CA VAL A 17 10.18 44.70 -16.77
C VAL A 17 9.92 43.31 -17.37
N GLY A 18 10.16 43.15 -18.68
CA GLY A 18 10.16 41.86 -19.38
C GLY A 18 11.23 40.87 -18.90
N ARG A 19 12.49 41.29 -18.66
CA ARG A 19 13.55 40.39 -18.15
C ARG A 19 13.33 39.96 -16.69
N LEU A 20 12.72 40.81 -15.87
CA LEU A 20 12.38 40.45 -14.48
C LEU A 20 11.22 39.44 -14.44
N LEU A 21 10.22 39.61 -15.31
CA LEU A 21 9.11 38.66 -15.42
C LEU A 21 9.60 37.29 -15.91
N GLU A 22 10.50 37.27 -16.89
CA GLU A 22 11.15 36.06 -17.40
C GLU A 22 11.91 35.31 -16.29
N GLN A 23 12.70 36.03 -15.47
CA GLN A 23 13.41 35.44 -14.33
C GLN A 23 12.48 34.91 -13.22
N VAL A 24 11.37 35.59 -12.94
CA VAL A 24 10.38 35.14 -11.95
C VAL A 24 9.67 33.87 -12.43
N THR A 25 9.27 33.82 -13.71
CA THR A 25 8.67 32.62 -14.31
C THR A 25 9.63 31.43 -14.33
N GLU A 26 10.92 31.68 -14.60
CA GLU A 26 11.95 30.65 -14.56
C GLU A 26 12.21 30.12 -13.14
N ASN A 27 12.23 31.01 -12.14
CA ASN A 27 12.39 30.63 -10.74
C ASN A 27 11.20 29.82 -10.20
N ILE A 28 9.96 30.22 -10.52
CA ILE A 28 8.77 29.45 -10.16
C ILE A 28 8.81 28.06 -10.80
N SER A 29 9.18 27.98 -12.07
CA SER A 29 9.34 26.71 -12.79
C SER A 29 10.40 25.82 -12.12
N ARG A 30 11.49 26.41 -11.60
CA ARG A 30 12.55 25.69 -10.87
C ARG A 30 12.07 25.17 -9.52
N VAL A 31 11.33 25.95 -8.74
CA VAL A 31 10.78 25.52 -7.43
C VAL A 31 9.82 24.36 -7.62
N VAL A 32 8.86 24.47 -8.54
CA VAL A 32 7.87 23.41 -8.82
C VAL A 32 8.56 22.10 -9.22
N ARG A 33 9.54 22.16 -10.13
CA ARG A 33 10.31 20.96 -10.52
C ARG A 33 11.06 20.35 -9.35
N THR A 34 11.57 21.17 -8.42
CA THR A 34 12.31 20.72 -7.24
C THR A 34 11.39 20.05 -6.22
N GLU A 35 10.22 20.64 -5.92
CA GLU A 35 9.23 20.01 -5.03
C GLU A 35 8.72 18.69 -5.60
N ILE A 36 8.46 18.62 -6.91
CA ILE A 36 8.08 17.36 -7.58
C ILE A 36 9.19 16.32 -7.46
N ALA A 37 10.45 16.72 -7.66
CA ALA A 37 11.58 15.81 -7.50
C ALA A 37 11.72 15.30 -6.06
N LEU A 38 11.51 16.17 -5.07
CA LEU A 38 11.55 15.83 -3.65
C LEU A 38 10.42 14.86 -3.27
N ILE A 39 9.17 15.19 -3.63
CA ILE A 39 8.00 14.33 -3.39
C ILE A 39 8.20 12.97 -4.07
N LYS A 40 8.72 12.95 -5.29
CA LYS A 40 9.03 11.69 -6.00
C LYS A 40 10.07 10.88 -5.24
N ALA A 41 11.14 11.50 -4.73
CA ALA A 41 12.17 10.83 -3.95
C ALA A 41 11.62 10.27 -2.63
N GLU A 42 10.84 11.06 -1.88
CA GLU A 42 10.23 10.64 -0.62
C GLU A 42 9.21 9.51 -0.85
N LEU A 43 8.35 9.64 -1.87
CA LEU A 43 7.38 8.61 -2.22
C LEU A 43 8.06 7.32 -2.65
N THR A 44 9.12 7.39 -3.46
CA THR A 44 9.90 6.22 -3.86
C THR A 44 10.50 5.54 -2.64
N ALA A 45 11.13 6.29 -1.73
CA ALA A 45 11.69 5.73 -0.51
C ALA A 45 10.64 5.05 0.37
N LYS A 46 9.46 5.69 0.56
CA LYS A 46 8.34 5.10 1.31
C LYS A 46 7.79 3.83 0.67
N ILE A 47 7.61 3.84 -0.65
CA ILE A 47 7.13 2.67 -1.41
C ILE A 47 8.15 1.54 -1.34
N THR A 48 9.44 1.82 -1.51
CA THR A 48 10.50 0.79 -1.43
C THR A 48 10.56 0.19 -0.04
N ALA A 49 10.53 1.01 1.02
CA ALA A 49 10.51 0.50 2.39
C ALA A 49 9.28 -0.36 2.67
N ALA A 50 8.09 0.08 2.22
CA ALA A 50 6.87 -0.70 2.34
C ALA A 50 6.94 -2.01 1.53
N ALA A 51 7.48 -1.98 0.31
CA ALA A 51 7.62 -3.15 -0.56
C ALA A 51 8.60 -4.18 0.04
N ILE A 52 9.72 -3.74 0.59
CA ILE A 52 10.67 -4.62 1.31
C ILE A 52 9.98 -5.21 2.54
N GLY A 53 9.27 -4.40 3.33
CA GLY A 53 8.53 -4.86 4.50
C GLY A 53 7.51 -5.93 4.14
N ILE A 54 6.65 -5.65 3.16
CA ILE A 54 5.65 -6.61 2.65
C ILE A 54 6.35 -7.87 2.11
N GLY A 55 7.42 -7.71 1.33
CA GLY A 55 8.20 -8.83 0.79
C GLY A 55 8.76 -9.74 1.88
N LEU A 56 9.35 -9.18 2.94
CA LEU A 56 9.85 -9.93 4.08
C LEU A 56 8.70 -10.66 4.83
N PHE A 57 7.56 -10.02 5.00
CA PHE A 57 6.39 -10.66 5.62
C PHE A 57 5.84 -11.83 4.78
N VAL A 58 5.83 -11.71 3.45
CA VAL A 58 5.43 -12.80 2.56
C VAL A 58 6.37 -13.99 2.71
N VAL A 59 7.69 -13.76 2.70
CA VAL A 59 8.68 -14.82 2.90
C VAL A 59 8.54 -15.45 4.29
N ALA A 60 8.39 -14.64 5.34
CA ALA A 60 8.19 -15.13 6.70
C ALA A 60 6.91 -15.97 6.81
N ALA A 61 5.81 -15.55 6.19
CA ALA A 61 4.55 -16.30 6.17
C ALA A 61 4.70 -17.64 5.44
N LEU A 62 5.42 -17.69 4.32
CA LEU A 62 5.72 -18.92 3.61
C LEU A 62 6.58 -19.88 4.45
N LEU A 63 7.62 -19.37 5.10
CA LEU A 63 8.46 -20.18 5.99
C LEU A 63 7.67 -20.70 7.19
N ALA A 64 6.84 -19.85 7.82
CA ALA A 64 5.97 -20.24 8.91
C ALA A 64 4.96 -21.33 8.48
N PHE A 65 4.45 -21.26 7.24
CA PHE A 65 3.60 -22.30 6.67
C PHE A 65 4.34 -23.64 6.55
N PHE A 66 5.57 -23.65 6.02
CA PHE A 66 6.37 -24.88 5.95
C PHE A 66 6.68 -25.46 7.33
N VAL A 67 7.03 -24.61 8.31
CA VAL A 67 7.24 -25.05 9.70
C VAL A 67 5.98 -25.67 10.28
N LEU A 68 4.82 -25.06 10.04
CA LEU A 68 3.53 -25.60 10.50
C LEU A 68 3.26 -26.99 9.90
N VAL A 69 3.45 -27.16 8.59
CA VAL A 69 3.30 -28.46 7.91
C VAL A 69 4.25 -29.50 8.51
N TYR A 70 5.51 -29.11 8.76
CA TYR A 70 6.50 -30.01 9.33
C TYR A 70 6.18 -30.39 10.78
N LEU A 71 5.65 -29.45 11.59
CA LEU A 71 5.19 -29.74 12.95
C LEU A 71 4.01 -30.71 12.98
N ILE A 72 3.06 -30.57 12.05
CA ILE A 72 1.95 -31.51 11.88
C ILE A 72 2.49 -32.90 11.58
N PHE A 73 3.43 -32.99 10.63
CA PHE A 73 4.04 -34.26 10.24
C PHE A 73 4.84 -34.89 11.40
N ALA A 74 5.61 -34.08 12.13
CA ALA A 74 6.34 -34.54 13.30
C ALA A 74 5.41 -35.03 14.41
N GLY A 75 4.29 -34.34 14.65
CA GLY A 75 3.25 -34.78 15.57
C GLY A 75 2.65 -36.13 15.15
N TYR A 76 2.31 -36.27 13.86
CA TYR A 76 1.84 -37.53 13.29
C TYR A 76 2.85 -38.67 13.51
N LEU A 77 4.13 -38.47 13.18
CA LEU A 77 5.18 -39.47 13.40
C LEU A 77 5.33 -39.85 14.88
N GLY A 78 5.25 -38.87 15.78
CA GLY A 78 5.27 -39.11 17.22
C GLY A 78 4.09 -39.99 17.67
N LEU A 79 2.89 -39.75 17.15
CA LEU A 79 1.73 -40.59 17.41
C LEU A 79 1.86 -41.99 16.77
N ALA A 80 2.47 -42.08 15.58
CA ALA A 80 2.69 -43.35 14.88
C ALA A 80 3.68 -44.29 15.62
N HIS A 81 4.49 -43.76 16.55
CA HIS A 81 5.28 -44.60 17.46
C HIS A 81 4.46 -45.23 18.59
N ALA A 82 3.34 -44.61 18.98
CA ALA A 82 2.48 -45.09 20.06
C ALA A 82 1.23 -45.85 19.57
N PHE A 83 0.78 -45.58 18.34
CA PHE A 83 -0.45 -46.12 17.76
C PHE A 83 -0.21 -46.64 16.33
N PRO A 84 -1.08 -47.51 15.79
CA PRO A 84 -1.07 -47.86 14.37
C PRO A 84 -1.23 -46.62 13.48
N ASP A 85 -0.58 -46.63 12.32
CA ASP A 85 -0.52 -45.48 11.39
C ASP A 85 -1.88 -44.86 11.07
N TRP A 86 -2.91 -45.68 10.87
CA TRP A 86 -4.26 -45.19 10.55
C TRP A 86 -4.89 -44.39 11.71
N LEU A 87 -4.62 -44.80 12.96
CA LEU A 87 -5.16 -44.13 14.15
C LEU A 87 -4.38 -42.85 14.46
N ALA A 88 -3.05 -42.89 14.29
CA ALA A 88 -2.20 -41.70 14.38
C ALA A 88 -2.62 -40.61 13.37
N ALA A 89 -2.96 -41.01 12.14
CA ALA A 89 -3.45 -40.10 11.10
C ALA A 89 -4.81 -39.48 11.50
N LEU A 90 -5.75 -40.30 11.99
CA LEU A 90 -7.05 -39.81 12.45
C LEU A 90 -6.93 -38.82 13.61
N LEU A 91 -6.13 -39.14 14.63
CA LEU A 91 -5.94 -38.26 15.79
C LEU A 91 -5.28 -36.93 15.39
N THR A 92 -4.30 -36.97 14.50
CA THR A 92 -3.66 -35.75 13.97
C THR A 92 -4.68 -34.89 13.20
N ALA A 93 -5.51 -35.52 12.36
CA ALA A 93 -6.57 -34.83 11.61
C ALA A 93 -7.63 -34.20 12.52
N VAL A 94 -8.07 -34.91 13.57
CA VAL A 94 -9.00 -34.38 14.57
C VAL A 94 -8.40 -33.19 15.31
N GLY A 95 -7.13 -33.28 15.73
CA GLY A 95 -6.42 -32.16 16.35
C GLY A 95 -6.39 -30.92 15.46
N LEU A 96 -6.14 -31.09 14.16
CA LEU A 96 -6.18 -30.01 13.18
C LEU A 96 -7.58 -29.40 13.02
N LEU A 97 -8.62 -30.23 12.96
CA LEU A 97 -9.99 -29.73 12.87
C LEU A 97 -10.37 -28.86 14.08
N VAL A 98 -9.92 -29.22 15.29
CA VAL A 98 -10.12 -28.41 16.49
C VAL A 98 -9.42 -27.06 16.36
N ILE A 99 -8.15 -27.03 15.91
CA ILE A 99 -7.41 -25.80 15.69
C ILE A 99 -8.11 -24.92 14.64
N ILE A 100 -8.55 -25.49 13.53
CA ILE A 100 -9.28 -24.79 12.46
C ILE A 100 -10.57 -24.19 13.01
N ALA A 101 -11.36 -24.95 13.78
CA ALA A 101 -12.59 -24.47 14.37
C ALA A 101 -12.35 -23.27 15.31
N VAL A 102 -11.32 -23.35 16.17
CA VAL A 102 -10.95 -22.24 17.07
C VAL A 102 -10.54 -21.00 16.28
N LEU A 103 -9.66 -21.15 15.28
CA LEU A 103 -9.20 -20.03 14.44
C LEU A 103 -10.36 -19.40 13.66
N ALA A 104 -11.28 -20.21 13.11
CA ALA A 104 -12.46 -19.73 12.41
C ALA A 104 -13.40 -18.94 13.33
N LEU A 105 -13.61 -19.41 14.57
CA LEU A 105 -14.43 -18.70 15.56
C LEU A 105 -13.78 -17.39 16.01
N VAL A 106 -12.47 -17.38 16.25
CA VAL A 106 -11.72 -16.16 16.61
C VAL A 106 -11.74 -15.16 15.46
N GLY A 107 -11.51 -15.62 14.23
CA GLY A 107 -11.56 -14.79 13.02
C GLY A 107 -12.94 -14.17 12.82
N LYS A 108 -14.01 -14.96 12.95
CA LYS A 108 -15.39 -14.48 12.91
C LYS A 108 -15.64 -13.42 13.98
N LYS A 109 -15.25 -13.68 15.23
CA LYS A 109 -15.43 -12.73 16.34
C LYS A 109 -14.64 -11.44 16.15
N SER A 110 -13.46 -11.50 15.54
CA SER A 110 -12.67 -10.32 15.21
C SER A 110 -13.36 -9.48 14.14
N LEU A 111 -13.88 -10.12 13.08
CA LEU A 111 -14.62 -9.43 12.02
C LEU A 111 -15.91 -8.80 12.54
N ASP A 112 -16.66 -9.53 13.37
CA ASP A 112 -17.90 -9.04 13.99
C ASP A 112 -17.65 -7.84 14.91
N ARG A 113 -16.47 -7.73 15.52
CA ARG A 113 -16.08 -6.58 16.36
C ARG A 113 -15.59 -5.39 15.56
N SER A 114 -14.93 -5.63 14.42
CA SER A 114 -14.35 -4.59 13.59
C SER A 114 -15.32 -4.04 12.54
N THR A 115 -16.50 -4.63 12.38
CA THR A 115 -17.53 -4.13 11.45
C THR A 115 -18.53 -3.25 12.22
N PRO A 116 -18.57 -1.92 11.98
CA PRO A 116 -19.65 -1.08 12.49
C PRO A 116 -20.99 -1.63 11.99
N PRO A 117 -22.06 -1.64 12.79
CA PRO A 117 -23.37 -2.08 12.33
C PRO A 117 -23.76 -1.26 11.09
N ILE A 118 -23.79 -1.91 9.93
CA ILE A 118 -24.15 -1.26 8.67
C ILE A 118 -25.60 -0.76 8.83
N SER A 119 -25.80 0.55 8.76
CA SER A 119 -27.13 1.14 8.90
C SER A 119 -28.06 0.60 7.79
N PRO A 120 -29.39 0.49 8.05
CA PRO A 120 -30.35 0.06 7.04
C PRO A 120 -30.24 0.89 5.75
N GLU A 121 -30.00 2.19 5.89
CA GLU A 121 -29.85 3.14 4.79
C GLU A 121 -28.59 2.89 3.95
N THR A 122 -27.46 2.52 4.58
CA THR A 122 -26.23 2.17 3.85
C THR A 122 -26.40 0.89 3.04
N LYS A 123 -27.16 -0.09 3.56
CA LYS A 123 -27.48 -1.32 2.80
C LYS A 123 -28.36 -1.02 1.59
N GLU A 124 -29.31 -0.10 1.72
CA GLU A 124 -30.20 0.31 0.64
C GLU A 124 -29.45 1.09 -0.45
N ARG A 125 -28.55 1.99 -0.07
CA ARG A 125 -27.65 2.68 -1.00
C ARG A 125 -26.74 1.73 -1.78
N LEU A 126 -26.09 0.79 -1.09
CA LEU A 126 -25.25 -0.22 -1.74
C LEU A 126 -26.05 -1.12 -2.71
N LYS A 127 -27.29 -1.48 -2.35
CA LYS A 127 -28.19 -2.21 -3.27
C LYS A 127 -28.51 -1.40 -4.52
N LYS A 128 -28.79 -0.12 -4.36
CA LYS A 128 -29.10 0.80 -5.46
C LYS A 128 -27.88 1.04 -6.37
N ASP A 129 -26.69 1.17 -5.79
CA ASP A 129 -25.45 1.37 -6.54
C ASP A 129 -25.10 0.10 -7.36
N VAL A 130 -25.28 -1.09 -6.76
CA VAL A 130 -25.07 -2.37 -7.47
C VAL A 130 -26.12 -2.59 -8.56
N SER A 131 -27.39 -2.24 -8.32
CA SER A 131 -28.42 -2.34 -9.36
C SER A 131 -28.17 -1.36 -10.51
N ALA A 132 -27.71 -0.13 -10.23
CA ALA A 132 -27.38 0.85 -11.26
C ALA A 132 -26.19 0.41 -12.14
N ILE A 133 -25.16 -0.20 -11.56
CA ILE A 133 -24.03 -0.76 -12.32
C ILE A 133 -24.50 -1.95 -13.18
N LYS A 134 -25.36 -2.81 -12.63
CA LYS A 134 -25.91 -3.97 -13.34
C LYS A 134 -26.79 -3.56 -14.52
N GLU A 135 -27.67 -2.58 -14.32
CA GLU A 135 -28.53 -2.01 -15.37
C GLU A 135 -27.70 -1.31 -16.45
N GLY A 136 -26.69 -0.51 -16.07
CA GLY A 136 -25.78 0.16 -17.00
C GLY A 136 -24.84 -0.78 -17.77
N ALA A 137 -24.58 -1.99 -17.27
CA ALA A 137 -23.83 -3.02 -17.98
C ALA A 137 -24.69 -3.86 -18.95
N THR A 138 -26.02 -3.77 -18.85
CA THR A 138 -26.98 -4.49 -19.71
C THR A 138 -27.70 -3.60 -20.72
N SER A 139 -27.46 -2.28 -20.68
CA SER A 139 -27.90 -1.31 -21.69
C SER A 139 -26.82 -1.07 -22.75
#